data_AF-A0A661QB27-F1
#
_entry.id   AF-A0A661QB27-F1
#
_cell.length_a   1.000
_cell.length_b   1.000
_cell.length_c   1.000
_cell.angle_alpha   90.00
_cell.angle_beta   90.00
_cell.angle_gamma   90.00
#
_symmetry.space_group_name_H-M   'P 1'
#
loop_
_entity.id
_entity.type
_entity.pdbx_description
1 polymer ?
#
loop_
_entity_poly.entity_id
_entity_poly.type
_entity_poly.pdbx_seq_one_letter_code
_entity_poly.pdbx_strand_id
1 'polypeptide(L)' 'MENSKKTIKYKDHIIKLTPHEDRCSLFAMTILNGEGKEVKHSNRAGKNENIAFENAKKMIDFDIEYEKQETEK' A
#
# COMPACT_ATOMS: atom_id res chain seq x y z
N MET A 1 18.74 -13.64 7.70
CA MET A 1 18.40 -12.28 7.22
C MET A 1 16.95 -12.05 7.54
N GLU A 2 16.69 -11.08 8.42
CA GLU A 2 15.35 -10.78 8.93
C GLU A 2 14.44 -10.31 7.79
N ASN A 3 13.44 -11.11 7.45
CA ASN A 3 12.37 -10.72 6.53
C ASN A 3 11.49 -9.69 7.25
N SER A 4 11.97 -8.45 7.34
CA SER A 4 11.27 -7.36 8.04
C SER A 4 10.09 -6.89 7.19
N LYS A 5 9.00 -7.66 7.23
CA LYS A 5 7.69 -7.23 6.74
C LYS A 5 7.26 -6.03 7.60
N LYS A 6 7.28 -4.82 7.03
CA LYS A 6 6.77 -3.64 7.74
C LYS A 6 5.29 -3.48 7.49
N THR A 7 4.52 -3.31 8.56
CA THR A 7 3.07 -3.09 8.47
C THR A 7 2.72 -1.80 9.16
N ILE A 8 1.95 -0.93 8.49
CA ILE A 8 1.42 0.31 9.06
C ILE A 8 -0.09 0.39 8.85
N LYS A 9 -0.79 1.07 9.75
CA LYS A 9 -2.21 1.38 9.59
C LYS A 9 -2.36 2.83 9.12
N TYR A 10 -3.24 3.07 8.15
CA TYR A 10 -3.53 4.39 7.59
C TYR A 10 -4.98 4.47 7.11
N LYS A 11 -5.78 5.41 7.66
CA LYS A 11 -7.18 5.67 7.28
C LYS A 11 -8.02 4.39 7.08
N ASP A 12 -8.12 3.57 8.12
CA ASP A 12 -8.82 2.28 8.13
C ASP A 12 -8.27 1.20 7.17
N HIS A 13 -7.12 1.45 6.55
CA HIS A 13 -6.39 0.49 5.73
C HIS A 13 -5.12 0.01 6.43
N ILE A 14 -4.65 -1.17 6.05
CA ILE A 14 -3.40 -1.76 6.52
C ILE A 14 -2.45 -1.87 5.32
N ILE A 15 -1.34 -1.14 5.37
CA ILE A 15 -0.29 -1.19 4.35
C ILE A 15 0.78 -2.16 4.84
N LYS A 16 0.99 -3.26 4.10
CA LYS A 16 2.07 -4.23 4.31
C LYS A 16 3.12 -4.02 3.24
N LEU A 17 4.33 -3.67 3.64
CA LEU A 17 5.51 -3.69 2.78
C LEU A 17 6.27 -5.00 2.95
N THR A 18 6.62 -5.60 1.83
CA THR A 18 7.46 -6.78 1.76
C THR A 18 8.69 -6.45 0.92
N PRO A 19 9.91 -6.71 1.42
CA PRO A 19 11.09 -6.67 0.58
C PRO A 19 10.89 -7.57 -0.63
N HIS A 20 11.11 -7.04 -1.81
CA HIS A 20 10.97 -7.76 -3.07
C HIS A 20 12.00 -7.20 -4.03
N GLU A 21 13.14 -7.89 -4.17
CA GLU A 21 14.16 -7.51 -5.14
C GLU A 21 13.69 -7.89 -6.56
N ASP A 22 13.16 -6.91 -7.26
CA ASP A 22 12.92 -6.94 -8.70
C ASP A 22 13.86 -5.95 -9.39
N ARG A 23 14.10 -6.09 -10.70
CA ARG A 23 15.09 -5.26 -11.43
C ARG A 23 14.83 -3.74 -11.30
N CYS A 24 13.60 -3.34 -11.00
CA CYS A 24 13.17 -1.93 -10.93
C CYS A 24 12.60 -1.51 -9.57
N SER A 25 12.49 -2.40 -8.59
CA SER A 25 11.87 -2.10 -7.29
C SER A 25 12.44 -3.03 -6.22
N LEU A 26 12.64 -2.49 -5.02
CA LEU A 26 13.18 -3.26 -3.88
C LEU A 26 12.08 -3.67 -2.89
N PHE A 27 10.87 -3.13 -3.06
CA PHE A 27 9.75 -3.36 -2.18
C PHE A 27 8.47 -3.55 -2.97
N ALA A 28 7.71 -4.57 -2.56
CA ALA A 28 6.32 -4.75 -2.90
C ALA A 28 5.44 -4.23 -1.75
N MET A 29 4.22 -3.83 -2.07
CA MET A 29 3.22 -3.40 -1.10
C MET A 29 1.92 -4.14 -1.30
N THR A 30 1.22 -4.37 -0.20
CA THR A 30 -0.13 -4.93 -0.15
C THR A 30 -0.97 -4.03 0.74
N ILE A 31 -2.10 -3.57 0.24
CA ILE A 31 -3.07 -2.75 0.96
C ILE A 31 -4.24 -3.64 1.31
N LEU A 32 -4.55 -3.70 2.59
CA LEU A 32 -5.74 -4.38 3.11
C LEU A 32 -6.74 -3.33 3.60
N ASN A 33 -8.03 -3.64 3.50
CA ASN A 33 -9.07 -2.84 4.14
C ASN A 33 -9.13 -3.10 5.66
N GLY A 34 -10.04 -2.41 6.35
CA GLY A 34 -10.23 -2.54 7.80
C GLY A 34 -10.67 -3.94 8.26
N GLU A 35 -11.21 -4.75 7.35
CA GLU A 35 -11.55 -6.16 7.60
C GLU A 35 -10.35 -7.11 7.39
N GLY A 36 -9.20 -6.59 6.96
CA GLY A 36 -8.01 -7.38 6.66
C GLY A 36 -8.05 -8.09 5.30
N LYS A 37 -9.00 -7.77 4.43
CA LYS A 37 -9.04 -8.26 3.05
C LYS A 37 -8.12 -7.44 2.16
N GLU A 38 -7.39 -8.13 1.29
CA GLU A 38 -6.57 -7.47 0.28
C GLU A 38 -7.44 -6.74 -0.73
N VAL A 39 -7.23 -5.42 -0.80
CA VAL A 39 -7.91 -4.56 -1.78
C VAL A 39 -6.96 -4.19 -2.91
N LYS A 40 -5.65 -4.16 -2.66
CA LYS A 40 -4.66 -3.75 -3.66
C LYS A 40 -3.32 -4.41 -3.38
N HIS A 41 -2.63 -4.80 -4.45
CA HIS A 41 -1.27 -5.31 -4.37
C HIS A 41 -0.42 -4.73 -5.50
N SER A 42 0.82 -4.35 -5.19
CA SER A 42 1.77 -3.84 -6.17
C SER A 42 3.19 -4.34 -5.87
N ASN A 43 3.77 -5.04 -6.84
CA ASN A 43 5.16 -5.49 -6.81
C ASN A 43 6.19 -4.36 -7.00
N ARG A 44 5.72 -3.16 -7.35
CA ARG A 44 6.57 -1.99 -7.64
C ARG A 44 6.19 -0.83 -6.73
N ALA A 45 6.29 -1.04 -5.42
CA ALA A 45 5.90 -0.03 -4.44
C ALA A 45 6.95 1.09 -4.35
N GLY A 46 8.24 0.75 -4.49
CA GLY A 46 9.29 1.74 -4.50
C GLY A 46 10.70 1.16 -4.44
N LYS A 47 11.69 2.05 -4.57
CA LYS A 47 13.11 1.73 -4.39
C LYS A 47 13.53 1.74 -2.92
N ASN A 48 12.72 2.30 -2.03
CA ASN A 48 12.93 2.26 -0.59
C ASN A 48 11.57 2.26 0.13
N GLU A 49 11.60 1.96 1.43
CA GLU A 49 10.39 1.83 2.25
C GLU A 49 9.60 3.13 2.34
N ASN A 50 10.28 4.28 2.48
CA ASN A 50 9.63 5.58 2.58
C ASN A 50 8.83 5.90 1.31
N ILE A 51 9.42 5.70 0.12
CA ILE A 51 8.74 5.89 -1.16
C ILE A 51 7.57 4.92 -1.29
N ALA A 52 7.75 3.66 -0.90
CA ALA A 52 6.70 2.65 -0.94
C ALA A 52 5.50 3.01 -0.05
N PHE A 53 5.75 3.52 1.16
CA PHE A 53 4.68 4.01 2.04
C PHE A 53 3.98 5.26 1.51
N GLU A 54 4.73 6.24 1.01
CA GLU A 54 4.15 7.46 0.45
C GLU A 54 3.27 7.15 -0.77
N ASN A 55 3.72 6.23 -1.64
CA ASN A 55 2.92 5.75 -2.77
C ASN A 55 1.65 5.02 -2.29
N ALA A 56 1.76 4.16 -1.28
CA ALA A 56 0.61 3.45 -0.72
C ALA A 56 -0.43 4.42 -0.13
N LYS A 57 0.01 5.43 0.62
CA LYS A 57 -0.87 6.47 1.19
C LYS A 57 -1.58 7.25 0.09
N LYS A 58 -0.85 7.70 -0.93
CA LYS A 58 -1.44 8.40 -2.09
C LYS A 58 -2.49 7.56 -2.80
N MET A 59 -2.26 6.25 -2.95
CA MET A 59 -3.25 5.35 -3.52
C MET A 59 -4.51 5.24 -2.65
N ILE A 60 -4.36 5.09 -1.33
CA ILE A 60 -5.51 5.05 -0.41
C ILE A 60 -6.27 6.38 -0.42
N ASP A 61 -5.56 7.49 -0.40
CA ASP A 61 -6.16 8.82 -0.44
C ASP A 61 -6.96 9.03 -1.72
N PHE A 62 -6.41 8.62 -2.86
CA PHE A 62 -7.09 8.67 -4.16
C PHE A 62 -8.31 7.75 -4.19
N ASP A 63 -8.19 6.50 -3.73
CA ASP A 63 -9.30 5.53 -3.73
C ASP A 63 -10.44 6.04 -2.82
N ILE A 64 -10.15 6.58 -1.63
CA ILE A 64 -11.14 7.18 -0.73
C ILE A 64 -11.82 8.41 -1.36
N GLU A 65 -11.04 9.28 -2.01
CA GLU A 65 -11.59 10.46 -2.67
C GLU A 65 -12.50 10.09 -3.85
N TYR A 66 -12.10 9.07 -4.62
CA TYR A 66 -12.89 8.54 -5.72
C TYR A 66 -14.22 7.93 -5.25
N GLU A 67 -14.21 7.09 -4.22
CA GLU A 67 -15.43 6.49 -3.66
C GLU A 67 -16.43 7.55 -3.13
N LYS A 68 -15.93 8.62 -2.50
CA LYS A 68 -16.78 9.74 -2.06
C LYS A 68 -17.52 10.39 -3.23
N GLN A 69 -16.83 10.61 -4.35
CA GLN A 69 -17.43 11.22 -5.54
C GLN A 69 -18.48 10.32 -6.21
N GLU A 70 -18.32 9.00 -6.16
CA GLU A 70 -19.32 8.07 -6.70
C GLU A 70 -20.56 7.93 -5.80
N THR A 71 -20.41 8.10 -4.48
CA THR A 71 -21.53 7.98 -3.52
C THR A 71 -22.44 9.22 -3.52
N GLU A 72 -21.96 10.35 -4.05
CA GLU A 72 -22.72 11.62 -4.12
C GLU A 72 -23.39 11.88 -5.49
N LYS A 73 -23.41 10.88 -6.39
CA LYS A 73 -24.13 10.93 -7.68
C LYS A 73 -25.43 10.14 -7.68
#